data_AF-A0A2E6QWR0-F1
#
_entry.id   AF-A0A2E6QWR0-F1
#
_cell.length_a   1.000
_cell.length_b   1.000
_cell.length_c   1.000
_cell.angle_alpha   90.00
_cell.angle_beta   90.00
_cell.angle_gamma   90.00
#
_symmetry.space_group_name_H-M   'P 1'
#
loop_
_entity.id
_entity.type
_entity.pdbx_description
1 polymer ?
#
loop_
_entity_poly.entity_id
_entity_poly.type
_entity_poly.pdbx_seq_one_letter_code
_entity_poly.pdbx_strand_id
1 'polypeptide(L)'
;MNLKELTMEQHRDAERQKFTSILMSGKIAPASYLKYLVNQHACYLALETHKSFKLPQEKLKRSDNINVDIAELNEDLNIDIDNMLTVSTIEYVSYVENINKKDDFIAHVYVRYLGDLRGGQMIAKKIPGKGRYYDFENPHELANSIYQQLNDDMAEEAKKVFQFATRLFIEMYESMESEK
;
A
#
# COMPACT_ATOMS: atom_id res chain seq x y z
N MET A 1 -22.13 -11.88 -5.10
CA MET A 1 -20.87 -11.25 -5.54
C MET A 1 -20.04 -11.03 -4.31
N ASN A 2 -18.95 -11.77 -4.18
CA ASN A 2 -18.24 -11.88 -2.91
C ASN A 2 -16.71 -11.92 -3.03
N LEU A 3 -16.13 -11.06 -3.88
CA LEU A 3 -14.69 -10.84 -3.95
C LEU A 3 -14.04 -10.71 -2.55
N LYS A 4 -14.72 -10.06 -1.60
CA LYS A 4 -14.25 -9.95 -0.20
C LYS A 4 -14.11 -11.31 0.49
N GLU A 5 -15.08 -12.21 0.38
CA GLU A 5 -14.96 -13.57 0.93
C GLU A 5 -13.89 -14.38 0.19
N LEU A 6 -13.81 -14.24 -1.13
CA LEU A 6 -12.84 -14.95 -1.97
C LEU A 6 -11.38 -14.57 -1.66
N THR A 7 -11.16 -13.38 -1.08
CA THR A 7 -9.83 -12.88 -0.67
C THR A 7 -9.65 -12.80 0.84
N MET A 8 -10.59 -13.32 1.63
CA MET A 8 -10.61 -13.14 3.10
C MET A 8 -9.42 -13.84 3.78
N GLU A 9 -9.01 -15.00 3.28
CA GLU A 9 -7.86 -15.73 3.81
C GLU A 9 -6.58 -14.92 3.63
N GLN A 10 -6.34 -14.41 2.42
CA GLN A 10 -5.15 -13.61 2.09
C GLN A 10 -5.13 -12.29 2.86
N HIS A 11 -6.29 -11.66 3.08
CA HIS A 11 -6.40 -10.49 3.95
C HIS A 11 -5.96 -10.81 5.38
N ARG A 12 -6.47 -11.90 5.97
CA ARG A 12 -6.10 -12.33 7.33
C ARG A 12 -4.62 -12.66 7.44
N ASP A 13 -4.04 -13.28 6.42
CA ASP A 13 -2.63 -13.62 6.41
C ASP A 13 -1.75 -12.37 6.35
N ALA A 14 -2.11 -11.37 5.55
CA ALA A 14 -1.43 -10.07 5.53
C ALA A 14 -1.56 -9.34 6.88
N GLU A 15 -2.72 -9.38 7.52
CA GLU A 15 -2.94 -8.76 8.84
C GLU A 15 -2.12 -9.41 9.96
N ARG A 16 -1.84 -10.72 9.84
CA ARG A 16 -1.07 -11.48 10.83
C ARG A 16 0.44 -11.30 10.74
N GLN A 17 0.93 -10.61 9.69
CA GLN A 17 2.37 -10.38 9.55
C GLN A 17 2.91 -9.55 10.72
N LYS A 18 4.14 -9.87 11.15
CA LYS A 18 4.77 -9.22 12.30
C LYS A 18 4.92 -7.72 12.10
N PHE A 19 5.26 -7.28 10.88
CA PHE A 19 5.37 -5.87 10.55
C PHE A 19 4.05 -5.11 10.73
N THR A 20 2.90 -5.72 10.39
CA THR A 20 1.58 -5.15 10.62
C THR A 20 1.34 -4.86 12.11
N SER A 21 1.75 -5.77 12.99
CA SER A 21 1.64 -5.58 14.44
C SER A 21 2.51 -4.42 14.94
N ILE A 22 3.69 -4.23 14.34
CA ILE A 22 4.59 -3.10 14.66
C ILE A 22 3.96 -1.77 14.21
N LEU A 23 3.43 -1.68 12.99
CA LEU A 23 2.73 -0.49 12.50
C LEU A 23 1.56 -0.10 13.41
N MET A 24 0.78 -1.09 13.85
CA MET A 24 -0.37 -0.88 14.74
C MET A 24 0.01 -0.57 16.18
N SER A 25 1.25 -0.88 16.61
CA SER A 25 1.69 -0.70 17.99
C SER A 25 1.87 0.76 18.40
N GLY A 26 2.07 1.67 17.44
CA GLY A 26 2.47 3.06 17.71
C GLY A 26 3.93 3.22 18.13
N LYS A 27 4.76 2.19 17.96
CA LYS A 27 6.17 2.17 18.38
C LYS A 27 7.13 1.84 17.23
N ILE A 28 6.68 2.00 15.99
CA ILE A 28 7.57 1.83 14.84
C ILE A 28 8.67 2.90 14.87
N ALA A 29 9.92 2.49 14.62
CA ALA A 29 11.02 3.44 14.52
C ALA A 29 10.85 4.33 13.28
N PRO A 30 11.14 5.64 13.36
CA PRO A 30 10.99 6.55 12.22
C PRO A 30 11.72 6.10 10.94
N ALA A 31 12.94 5.56 11.06
CA ALA A 31 13.69 5.03 9.92
C ALA A 31 13.00 3.83 9.25
N SER A 32 12.42 2.91 10.04
CA SER A 32 11.67 1.76 9.51
C SER A 32 10.38 2.21 8.84
N TYR A 33 9.71 3.24 9.37
CA TYR A 33 8.53 3.82 8.74
C TYR A 33 8.88 4.59 7.46
N LEU A 34 9.99 5.33 7.44
CA LEU A 34 10.52 5.98 6.22
C LEU A 34 10.75 4.95 5.11
N LYS A 35 11.45 3.84 5.40
CA LYS A 35 11.64 2.75 4.42
C LYS A 35 10.31 2.17 3.93
N TYR A 36 9.34 2.01 4.82
CA TYR A 36 7.99 1.57 4.43
C TYR A 36 7.33 2.56 3.48
N LEU A 37 7.39 3.87 3.75
CA LEU A 37 6.83 4.91 2.88
C LEU A 37 7.50 4.92 1.51
N VAL A 38 8.82 4.76 1.41
CA VAL A 38 9.53 4.68 0.12
C VAL A 38 8.99 3.53 -0.74
N ASN A 39 8.75 2.37 -0.11
CA ASN A 39 8.18 1.22 -0.79
C ASN A 39 6.71 1.43 -1.18
N GLN A 40 5.90 2.07 -0.32
CA GLN A 40 4.54 2.44 -0.69
C GLN A 40 4.53 3.44 -1.85
N HIS A 41 5.34 4.50 -1.79
CA HIS A 41 5.42 5.50 -2.85
C HIS A 41 5.63 4.86 -4.23
N ALA A 42 6.60 3.96 -4.35
CA ALA A 42 6.86 3.26 -5.60
C ALA A 42 5.64 2.45 -6.09
N CYS A 43 4.98 1.73 -5.19
CA CYS A 43 3.79 0.94 -5.52
C CYS A 43 2.60 1.78 -5.99
N TYR A 44 2.35 2.91 -5.30
CA TYR A 44 1.23 3.80 -5.64
C TYR A 44 1.52 4.59 -6.91
N LEU A 45 2.74 5.10 -7.07
CA LEU A 45 3.15 5.80 -8.29
C LEU A 45 2.94 4.91 -9.53
N ALA A 46 3.33 3.65 -9.48
CA ALA A 46 3.14 2.70 -10.58
C ALA A 46 1.65 2.54 -10.99
N LEU A 47 0.73 2.52 -10.03
CA LEU A 47 -0.71 2.47 -10.31
C LEU A 47 -1.23 3.80 -10.84
N GLU A 48 -0.75 4.92 -10.29
CA GLU A 48 -1.23 6.26 -10.60
C GLU A 48 -0.75 6.78 -11.97
N THR A 49 0.40 6.28 -12.43
CA THR A 49 0.99 6.61 -13.74
C THR A 49 0.82 5.49 -14.77
N HIS A 50 -0.05 4.51 -14.51
CA HIS A 50 -0.28 3.40 -15.42
C HIS A 50 -0.72 3.90 -16.81
N LYS A 51 -0.14 3.35 -17.88
CA LYS A 51 -0.29 3.89 -19.25
C LYS A 51 -1.70 3.73 -19.83
N SER A 52 -2.37 2.64 -19.48
CA SER A 52 -3.63 2.22 -20.13
C SER A 52 -4.87 2.39 -19.24
N PHE A 53 -4.68 2.53 -17.93
CA PHE A 53 -5.76 2.49 -16.95
C PHE A 53 -5.58 3.62 -15.94
N LYS A 54 -6.69 4.13 -15.41
CA LYS A 54 -6.71 5.22 -14.43
C LYS A 54 -7.49 4.79 -13.20
N LEU A 55 -7.18 5.43 -12.08
CA LEU A 55 -7.95 5.26 -10.86
C LEU A 55 -9.42 5.63 -11.06
N PRO A 56 -10.35 5.02 -10.30
CA PRO A 56 -11.77 5.36 -10.30
C PRO A 56 -12.06 6.86 -10.11
N GLN A 57 -11.26 7.50 -9.24
CA GLN A 57 -11.32 8.92 -8.95
C GLN A 57 -9.90 9.45 -8.72
N GLU A 58 -9.62 10.66 -9.21
CA GLU A 58 -8.31 11.31 -9.06
C GLU A 58 -7.95 11.55 -7.59
N LYS A 59 -8.94 11.83 -6.74
CA LYS A 59 -8.75 12.06 -5.29
C LYS A 59 -8.23 10.83 -4.53
N LEU A 60 -8.24 9.65 -5.14
CA LEU A 60 -7.61 8.46 -4.55
C LEU A 60 -6.08 8.58 -4.52
N LYS A 61 -5.45 9.29 -5.46
CA LYS A 61 -3.99 9.37 -5.60
C LYS A 61 -3.28 9.68 -4.29
N ARG A 62 -2.26 8.90 -3.95
CA ARG A 62 -1.48 8.95 -2.71
C ARG A 62 -0.01 9.27 -2.91
N SER A 63 0.55 9.00 -4.10
CA SER A 63 2.01 9.11 -4.32
C SER A 63 2.59 10.47 -3.88
N ASP A 64 1.96 11.58 -4.25
CA ASP A 64 2.39 12.93 -3.85
C ASP A 64 2.36 13.12 -2.32
N ASN A 65 1.29 12.67 -1.65
CA ASN A 65 1.18 12.79 -0.20
C ASN A 65 2.20 11.92 0.54
N ILE A 66 2.47 10.71 0.02
CA ILE A 66 3.52 9.84 0.54
C ILE A 66 4.90 10.51 0.37
N ASN A 67 5.17 11.15 -0.77
CA ASN A 67 6.42 11.89 -0.98
C ASN A 67 6.60 13.02 0.02
N VAL A 68 5.52 13.71 0.40
CA VAL A 68 5.64 14.74 1.44
C VAL A 68 5.93 14.12 2.80
N ASP A 69 5.32 13.00 3.16
CA ASP A 69 5.62 12.30 4.43
C ASP A 69 7.07 11.77 4.44
N ILE A 70 7.59 11.29 3.30
CA ILE A 70 8.99 10.90 3.13
C ILE A 70 9.91 12.10 3.39
N ALA A 71 9.62 13.25 2.75
CA ALA A 71 10.43 14.45 2.91
C ALA A 71 10.43 14.97 4.36
N GLU A 72 9.26 14.96 5.02
CA GLU A 72 9.13 15.35 6.43
C GLU A 72 10.00 14.47 7.34
N LEU A 73 9.93 13.15 7.20
CA LEU A 73 10.70 12.26 8.07
C LEU A 73 12.19 12.31 7.76
N ASN A 74 12.56 12.49 6.48
CA ASN A 74 13.96 12.48 6.09
C ASN A 74 14.68 13.81 6.40
N GLU A 75 13.95 14.90 6.64
CA GLU A 75 14.52 16.18 7.11
C GLU A 75 15.29 15.99 8.43
N ASP A 76 14.73 15.20 9.35
CA ASP A 76 15.36 14.90 10.64
C ASP A 76 16.34 13.71 10.57
N LEU A 77 16.03 12.69 9.76
CA LEU A 77 16.81 11.45 9.72
C LEU A 77 18.06 11.55 8.86
N ASN A 78 18.02 12.34 7.78
CA ASN A 78 19.10 12.50 6.81
C ASN A 78 19.68 11.16 6.31
N ILE A 79 18.79 10.22 5.94
CA ILE A 79 19.14 8.90 5.42
C ILE A 79 19.09 8.92 3.89
N ASP A 80 20.02 8.21 3.26
CA ASP A 80 19.95 7.91 1.83
C ASP A 80 18.81 6.92 1.54
N ILE A 81 17.83 7.37 0.76
CA ILE A 81 16.63 6.60 0.42
C ILE A 81 16.74 5.85 -0.91
N ASP A 82 17.79 6.07 -1.70
CA ASP A 82 17.88 5.58 -3.09
C ASP A 82 17.89 4.05 -3.18
N ASN A 83 18.35 3.37 -2.13
CA ASN A 83 18.49 1.92 -2.06
C ASN A 83 17.53 1.25 -1.05
N MET A 84 16.40 1.90 -0.75
CA MET A 84 15.42 1.39 0.23
C MET A 84 14.33 0.48 -0.36
N LEU A 85 14.24 0.35 -1.68
CA LEU A 85 13.26 -0.53 -2.31
C LEU A 85 13.58 -1.99 -2.03
N THR A 86 12.55 -2.74 -1.62
CA THR A 86 12.65 -4.17 -1.44
C THR A 86 12.44 -4.91 -2.75
N VAL A 87 12.85 -6.19 -2.78
CA VAL A 87 12.69 -7.04 -3.96
C VAL A 87 11.21 -7.17 -4.34
N SER A 88 10.32 -7.43 -3.38
CA SER A 88 8.88 -7.53 -3.68
C SER A 88 8.27 -6.24 -4.21
N THR A 89 8.77 -5.07 -3.80
CA THR A 89 8.31 -3.78 -4.35
C THR A 89 8.74 -3.59 -5.80
N ILE A 90 10.00 -3.90 -6.13
CA ILE A 90 10.51 -3.82 -7.51
C ILE A 90 9.72 -4.75 -8.43
N GLU A 91 9.48 -5.98 -7.98
CA GLU A 91 8.67 -6.94 -8.72
C GLU A 91 7.21 -6.48 -8.87
N TYR A 92 6.62 -5.88 -7.82
CA TYR A 92 5.26 -5.35 -7.88
C TYR A 92 5.13 -4.21 -8.89
N VAL A 93 6.08 -3.26 -8.90
CA VAL A 93 6.09 -2.15 -9.86
C VAL A 93 6.17 -2.68 -11.29
N SER A 94 7.12 -3.57 -11.56
CA SER A 94 7.26 -4.22 -12.87
C SER A 94 5.98 -4.96 -13.28
N TYR A 95 5.34 -5.67 -12.35
CA TYR A 95 4.08 -6.35 -12.60
C TYR A 95 2.97 -5.37 -13.00
N VAL A 96 2.78 -4.30 -12.21
CA VAL A 96 1.75 -3.28 -12.45
C VAL A 96 1.93 -2.62 -13.81
N GLU A 97 3.16 -2.27 -14.20
CA GLU A 97 3.44 -1.64 -15.50
C GLU A 97 3.05 -2.50 -16.71
N ASN A 98 2.95 -3.82 -16.53
CA ASN A 98 2.63 -4.79 -17.57
C ASN A 98 1.17 -5.27 -17.54
N ILE A 99 0.32 -4.73 -16.66
CA ILE A 99 -1.11 -5.07 -16.61
C ILE A 99 -1.80 -4.61 -17.91
N ASN A 100 -2.49 -5.54 -18.57
CA ASN A 100 -3.16 -5.29 -19.84
C ASN A 100 -4.69 -5.46 -19.79
N LYS A 101 -5.25 -5.87 -18.65
CA LYS A 101 -6.69 -5.97 -18.41
C LYS A 101 -7.13 -4.97 -17.35
N LYS A 102 -8.28 -4.34 -17.60
CA LYS A 102 -8.86 -3.37 -16.67
C LYS A 102 -9.21 -4.02 -15.34
N ASP A 103 -9.79 -5.22 -15.36
CA ASP A 103 -10.22 -5.91 -14.14
C ASP A 103 -9.03 -6.26 -13.25
N ASP A 104 -7.91 -6.67 -13.85
CA ASP A 104 -6.67 -6.92 -13.13
C ASP A 104 -6.17 -5.61 -12.46
N PHE A 105 -6.16 -4.49 -13.19
CA PHE A 105 -5.80 -3.19 -12.62
C PHE A 105 -6.72 -2.78 -11.46
N ILE A 106 -8.03 -2.98 -11.59
CA ILE A 106 -9.00 -2.67 -10.53
C ILE A 106 -8.82 -3.58 -9.31
N ALA A 107 -8.39 -4.83 -9.48
CA ALA A 107 -8.02 -5.70 -8.37
C ALA A 107 -6.88 -5.12 -7.51
N HIS A 108 -5.88 -4.50 -8.15
CA HIS A 108 -4.80 -3.80 -7.45
C HIS A 108 -5.30 -2.56 -6.71
N VAL A 109 -6.18 -1.77 -7.35
CA VAL A 109 -6.81 -0.62 -6.72
C VAL A 109 -7.66 -1.04 -5.51
N TYR A 110 -8.42 -2.13 -5.65
CA TYR A 110 -9.23 -2.71 -4.60
C TYR A 110 -8.41 -3.05 -3.36
N VAL A 111 -7.38 -3.87 -3.49
CA VAL A 111 -6.62 -4.37 -2.34
C VAL A 111 -5.88 -3.24 -1.63
N ARG A 112 -5.24 -2.33 -2.38
CA ARG A 112 -4.43 -1.25 -1.78
C ARG A 112 -5.28 -0.14 -1.20
N TYR A 113 -6.10 0.52 -2.01
CA TYR A 113 -6.79 1.74 -1.59
C TYR A 113 -7.93 1.46 -0.60
N LEU A 114 -8.67 0.35 -0.71
CA LEU A 114 -9.65 0.03 0.34
C LEU A 114 -8.98 -0.37 1.65
N GLY A 115 -7.78 -0.96 1.60
CA GLY A 115 -6.95 -1.16 2.77
C GLY A 115 -6.72 0.16 3.51
N ASP A 116 -6.31 1.21 2.79
CA ASP A 116 -6.03 2.53 3.37
C ASP A 116 -7.29 3.25 3.89
N LEU A 117 -8.37 3.21 3.09
CA LEU A 117 -9.65 3.85 3.40
C LEU A 117 -10.38 3.20 4.58
N ARG A 118 -9.99 1.98 4.95
CA ARG A 118 -10.58 1.22 6.08
C ARG A 118 -9.55 1.01 7.18
N GLY A 119 -8.65 0.04 7.02
CA GLY A 119 -7.66 -0.33 8.03
C GLY A 119 -6.59 0.75 8.24
N GLY A 120 -6.19 1.45 7.17
CA GLY A 120 -5.19 2.52 7.22
C GLY A 120 -5.55 3.66 8.17
N GLN A 121 -6.84 3.94 8.38
CA GLN A 121 -7.30 4.95 9.34
C GLN A 121 -6.96 4.63 10.80
N MET A 122 -6.71 3.36 11.13
CA MET A 122 -6.20 2.96 12.43
C MET A 122 -4.68 3.15 12.52
N ILE A 123 -3.96 2.88 11.43
CA ILE A 123 -2.51 3.09 11.30
C ILE A 123 -2.16 4.58 11.39
N ALA A 124 -2.95 5.45 10.73
CA ALA A 124 -2.76 6.90 10.71
C ALA A 124 -2.62 7.53 12.11
N LYS A 125 -3.23 6.92 13.13
CA LYS A 125 -3.19 7.40 14.53
C LYS A 125 -1.96 6.94 15.31
N LYS A 126 -1.09 6.14 14.69
CA LYS A 126 0.00 5.39 15.32
C LYS A 126 1.36 5.62 14.65
N ILE A 127 1.37 6.25 13.49
CA ILE A 127 2.60 6.52 12.72
C ILE A 127 3.33 7.76 13.25
N PRO A 128 4.66 7.85 13.03
CA PRO A 128 5.39 9.10 13.18
C PRO A 128 5.10 10.04 11.99
N GLY A 129 5.27 11.35 12.20
CA GLY A 129 5.01 12.37 11.20
C GLY A 129 3.51 12.73 11.08
N LYS A 130 3.17 13.53 10.06
CA LYS A 130 1.80 14.03 9.83
C LYS A 130 0.88 13.01 9.16
N GLY A 131 1.43 12.02 8.46
CA GLY A 131 0.67 10.92 7.87
C GLY A 131 -0.30 11.34 6.76
N ARG A 132 0.12 12.27 5.89
CA ARG A 132 -0.67 12.74 4.74
C ARG A 132 -1.05 11.63 3.78
N TYR A 133 -0.28 10.54 3.74
CA TYR A 133 -0.63 9.30 3.05
C TYR A 133 -2.08 8.89 3.37
N TYR A 134 -2.48 8.91 4.64
CA TYR A 134 -3.81 8.47 5.08
C TYR A 134 -4.88 9.57 5.08
N ASP A 135 -4.54 10.78 4.64
CA ASP A 135 -5.47 11.90 4.56
C ASP A 135 -6.31 11.82 3.28
N PHE A 136 -7.55 11.34 3.43
CA PHE A 136 -8.52 11.20 2.36
C PHE A 136 -9.70 12.15 2.57
N GLU A 137 -10.00 12.97 1.56
CA GLU A 137 -11.26 13.70 1.50
C GLU A 137 -12.40 12.74 1.16
N ASN A 138 -13.45 12.72 1.98
CA ASN A 138 -14.67 11.92 1.77
C ASN A 138 -14.37 10.41 1.53
N PRO A 139 -13.73 9.70 2.47
CA PRO A 139 -13.26 8.32 2.27
C PRO A 139 -14.38 7.32 1.93
N HIS A 140 -15.62 7.58 2.38
CA HIS A 140 -16.78 6.77 2.02
C HIS A 140 -17.14 6.86 0.53
N GLU A 141 -17.06 8.05 -0.07
CA GLU A 141 -17.34 8.26 -1.49
C GLU A 141 -16.25 7.58 -2.34
N LEU A 142 -14.99 7.76 -1.95
CA LEU A 142 -13.85 7.13 -2.60
C LEU A 142 -13.96 5.61 -2.57
N ALA A 143 -14.30 5.03 -1.42
CA ALA A 143 -14.53 3.59 -1.31
C ALA A 143 -15.67 3.10 -2.22
N ASN A 144 -16.77 3.85 -2.29
CA ASN A 144 -17.89 3.52 -3.17
C ASN A 144 -17.51 3.52 -4.65
N SER A 145 -16.64 4.45 -5.07
CA SER A 145 -16.12 4.49 -6.46
C SER A 145 -15.32 3.23 -6.84
N ILE A 146 -14.68 2.59 -5.87
CA ILE A 146 -13.97 1.31 -6.04
C ILE A 146 -14.98 0.16 -6.05
N TYR A 147 -15.91 0.10 -5.08
CA TYR A 147 -16.90 -0.97 -4.98
C TYR A 147 -17.74 -1.14 -6.25
N GLN A 148 -18.07 -0.04 -6.93
CA GLN A 148 -18.84 -0.04 -8.18
C GLN A 148 -18.11 -0.72 -9.36
N GLN A 149 -16.81 -0.96 -9.26
CA GLN A 149 -16.01 -1.57 -10.32
C GLN A 149 -15.63 -3.02 -10.04
N LEU A 150 -15.90 -3.54 -8.84
CA LEU A 150 -15.44 -4.87 -8.47
C LEU A 150 -16.22 -5.95 -9.19
N ASN A 151 -15.56 -7.08 -9.45
CA ASN A 151 -16.20 -8.34 -9.81
C ASN A 151 -15.48 -9.59 -9.31
N ASP A 152 -16.19 -10.72 -9.27
CA ASP A 152 -15.67 -11.96 -8.68
C ASP A 152 -14.57 -12.58 -9.56
N ASP A 153 -14.49 -12.23 -10.86
CA ASP A 153 -13.42 -12.68 -11.77
C ASP A 153 -12.07 -12.05 -11.41
N MET A 154 -12.07 -10.97 -10.60
CA MET A 154 -10.86 -10.33 -10.06
C MET A 154 -10.19 -11.13 -8.94
N ALA A 155 -10.81 -12.21 -8.44
CA ALA A 155 -10.35 -12.89 -7.22
C ALA A 155 -8.91 -13.40 -7.31
N GLU A 156 -8.53 -14.04 -8.42
CA GLU A 156 -7.17 -14.55 -8.59
C GLU A 156 -6.14 -13.43 -8.66
N GLU A 157 -6.48 -12.32 -9.30
CA GLU A 157 -5.59 -11.17 -9.33
C GLU A 157 -5.46 -10.52 -7.96
N ALA A 158 -6.56 -10.28 -7.26
CA ALA A 158 -6.55 -9.71 -5.92
C ALA A 158 -5.70 -10.54 -4.94
N LYS A 159 -5.74 -11.89 -5.04
CA LYS A 159 -4.86 -12.78 -4.26
C LYS A 159 -3.38 -12.51 -4.53
N LYS A 160 -2.97 -12.26 -5.77
CA LYS A 160 -1.58 -11.88 -6.10
C LYS A 160 -1.20 -10.55 -5.45
N VAL A 161 -2.10 -9.57 -5.44
CA VAL A 161 -1.83 -8.27 -4.79
C VAL A 161 -1.57 -8.47 -3.29
N PHE A 162 -2.36 -9.30 -2.62
CA PHE A 162 -2.12 -9.67 -1.22
C PHE A 162 -0.79 -10.41 -1.03
N GLN A 163 -0.38 -11.27 -1.96
CA GLN A 163 0.92 -11.94 -1.90
C GLN A 163 2.08 -10.93 -1.98
N PHE A 164 2.02 -9.96 -2.90
CA PHE A 164 3.00 -8.88 -2.96
C PHE A 164 3.05 -8.07 -1.66
N ALA A 165 1.89 -7.66 -1.13
CA ALA A 165 1.82 -6.91 0.12
C ALA A 165 2.37 -7.72 1.31
N THR A 166 2.07 -9.01 1.38
CA THR A 166 2.57 -9.93 2.42
C THR A 166 4.08 -10.07 2.35
N ARG A 167 4.64 -10.26 1.15
CA ARG A 167 6.10 -10.32 0.95
C ARG A 167 6.80 -9.03 1.37
N LEU A 168 6.23 -7.88 1.03
CA LEU A 168 6.74 -6.59 1.49
C LEU A 168 6.75 -6.53 3.02
N PHE A 169 5.68 -6.94 3.70
CA PHE A 169 5.65 -6.95 5.17
C PHE A 169 6.68 -7.90 5.78
N ILE A 170 6.98 -9.04 5.15
CA ILE A 170 8.04 -9.95 5.58
C ILE A 170 9.42 -9.27 5.42
N GLU A 171 9.73 -8.74 4.25
CA GLU A 171 11.00 -8.06 3.95
C GLU A 171 11.22 -6.83 4.86
N MET A 172 10.17 -6.07 5.16
CA MET A 172 10.22 -4.95 6.09
C MET A 172 10.56 -5.41 7.51
N TYR A 173 9.96 -6.51 7.98
CA TYR A 173 10.29 -7.06 9.29
C TYR A 173 11.73 -7.60 9.35
N GLU A 174 12.18 -8.31 8.32
CA GLU A 174 13.53 -8.85 8.24
C GLU A 174 14.60 -7.75 8.23
N SER A 175 14.37 -6.66 7.49
CA SER A 175 15.25 -5.48 7.52
C SER A 175 15.38 -4.92 8.93
N MET A 176 14.27 -4.75 9.64
CA MET A 176 14.27 -4.23 11.00
C MET A 176 15.04 -5.11 11.99
N GLU A 177 15.00 -6.43 11.82
CA GLU A 177 15.76 -7.35 12.68
C GLU A 177 17.25 -7.36 12.35
N SER A 178 17.63 -7.13 11.09
CA SER A 178 19.05 -7.08 10.67
C SER A 178 19.78 -5.81 11.11
N GLU A 179 19.03 -4.75 11.46
CA GLU A 179 19.53 -3.44 11.89
C GLU A 179 19.67 -3.32 13.42
N LYS A 180 19.31 -4.37 14.18
CA LYS A 180 19.45 -4.46 15.65
C LYS A 180 20.83 -4.96 16.07
#